data_AF-X6NJX6-F1
#
_entry.id   AF-X6NJX6-F1
#
_cell.length_a   1.000
_cell.length_b   1.000
_cell.length_c   1.000
_cell.angle_alpha   90.00
_cell.angle_beta   90.00
_cell.angle_gamma   90.00
#
_symmetry.space_group_name_H-M   'P 1'
#
loop_
_entity.id
_entity.type
_entity.pdbx_description
1 polymer ?
#
loop_
_entity_poly.entity_id
_entity_poly.type
_entity_poly.pdbx_seq_one_letter_code
_entity_poly.pdbx_strand_id
1 'polypeptide(L)'
;MGCCSSKQSNNGLIDKEIGQDKQQDKEVKKLLLLGAGSSGKTTFFKQLKCIHGDGFSPKDKSDYRAQIESQIIEQMQKLISRSREIQEEFPGEYKHLCVTLRNMLSFFYFIKR
;
A
#
# COMPACT_ATOMS: atom_id res chain seq x y z
N MET A 1 -11.23 52.84 -25.45
CA MET A 1 -10.83 51.76 -26.37
C MET A 1 -9.86 50.85 -25.64
N GLY A 2 -10.28 49.63 -25.32
CA GLY A 2 -9.46 48.63 -24.64
C GLY A 2 -9.98 47.26 -25.02
N CYS A 3 -9.62 46.81 -26.23
CA CYS A 3 -9.98 45.50 -26.74
C CYS A 3 -9.05 44.46 -26.11
N CYS A 4 -9.49 43.85 -25.01
CA CYS A 4 -8.81 42.69 -24.41
C CYS A 4 -9.24 41.43 -25.17
N SER A 5 -8.71 41.27 -26.39
CA SER A 5 -8.86 40.07 -27.21
C SER A 5 -7.78 39.05 -26.86
N SER A 6 -7.93 38.36 -25.74
CA SER A 6 -7.14 37.15 -25.44
C SER A 6 -7.76 36.40 -24.26
N LYS A 7 -8.74 35.50 -24.53
CA LYS A 7 -9.15 34.39 -23.65
C LYS A 7 -10.29 33.49 -24.16
N GLN A 8 -10.83 33.69 -25.37
CA GLN A 8 -11.95 32.86 -25.85
C GLN A 8 -11.56 31.55 -26.53
N SER A 9 -10.32 31.40 -27.02
CA SER A 9 -9.91 30.19 -27.76
C SER A 9 -9.58 28.98 -26.87
N ASN A 10 -9.09 29.21 -25.65
CA ASN A 10 -8.77 28.12 -24.71
C ASN A 10 -10.01 27.57 -24.01
N ASN A 11 -11.02 28.40 -23.72
CA ASN A 11 -12.22 27.96 -23.03
C ASN A 11 -13.03 26.93 -23.84
N GLY A 12 -13.19 27.14 -25.15
CA GLY A 12 -13.94 26.21 -26.00
C GLY A 12 -13.26 24.84 -26.19
N LEU A 13 -11.93 24.76 -26.04
CA LEU A 13 -11.21 23.49 -26.04
C LEU A 13 -11.38 22.76 -24.71
N ILE A 14 -11.24 23.48 -23.59
CA ILE A 14 -11.46 22.95 -22.25
C ILE A 14 -12.91 22.44 -22.10
N ASP A 15 -13.90 23.19 -22.57
CA ASP A 15 -15.32 22.79 -22.51
C ASP A 15 -15.60 21.53 -23.31
N LYS A 16 -14.93 21.35 -24.46
CA LYS A 16 -15.00 20.12 -25.26
C LYS A 16 -14.38 18.93 -24.53
N GLU A 17 -13.22 19.13 -23.93
CA GLU A 17 -12.50 18.11 -23.15
C GLU A 17 -13.33 17.66 -21.95
N ILE A 18 -13.90 18.61 -21.19
CA ILE A 18 -14.84 18.34 -20.09
C ILE A 18 -16.08 17.58 -20.56
N GLY A 19 -16.61 17.94 -21.74
CA GLY A 19 -17.75 17.24 -22.34
C GLY A 19 -17.43 15.78 -22.68
N GLN A 20 -16.24 15.53 -23.23
CA GLN A 20 -15.75 14.19 -23.55
C GLN A 20 -15.50 13.35 -22.29
N ASP A 21 -14.84 13.90 -21.28
CA ASP A 21 -14.58 13.24 -20.01
C ASP A 21 -15.88 12.86 -19.30
N LYS A 22 -16.89 13.75 -19.30
CA LYS A 22 -18.22 13.45 -18.75
C LYS A 22 -18.90 12.31 -19.47
N GLN A 23 -18.69 12.17 -20.78
CA GLN A 23 -19.29 11.08 -21.54
C GLN A 23 -18.59 9.75 -21.25
N GLN A 24 -17.25 9.75 -21.17
CA GLN A 24 -16.49 8.56 -20.77
C GLN A 24 -16.82 8.13 -19.33
N ASP A 25 -16.93 9.07 -18.39
CA ASP A 25 -17.21 8.76 -16.98
C ASP A 25 -18.60 8.14 -16.77
N LYS A 26 -19.56 8.41 -17.67
CA LYS A 26 -20.88 7.73 -17.67
C LYS A 26 -20.79 6.26 -18.05
N GLU A 27 -19.80 5.87 -18.85
CA GLU A 27 -19.60 4.48 -19.28
C GLU A 27 -18.78 3.67 -18.25
N VAL A 28 -18.04 4.35 -17.37
CA VAL A 28 -17.23 3.72 -16.32
C VAL A 28 -18.10 3.19 -15.17
N LYS A 29 -17.95 1.90 -14.86
CA LYS A 29 -18.57 1.27 -13.68
C LYS A 29 -17.72 1.51 -12.44
N LYS A 30 -18.20 2.34 -11.52
CA LYS A 30 -17.54 2.62 -10.23
C LYS A 30 -18.00 1.64 -9.16
N LEU A 31 -17.06 0.90 -8.58
CA LEU A 31 -17.32 -0.09 -7.53
C LEU A 31 -16.68 0.35 -6.21
N LEU A 32 -17.43 0.20 -5.11
CA LEU A 32 -16.95 0.46 -3.75
C LEU A 32 -16.84 -0.85 -2.98
N LEU A 33 -15.65 -1.16 -2.48
CA LEU A 33 -15.41 -2.34 -1.65
C LEU A 33 -15.38 -1.95 -0.17
N LEU A 34 -16.35 -2.44 0.61
CA LEU A 34 -16.49 -2.16 2.04
C LEU A 34 -16.04 -3.36 2.89
N GLY A 35 -15.57 -3.09 4.11
CA GLY A 35 -15.21 -4.13 5.08
C GLY A 35 -14.34 -3.59 6.21
N ALA A 36 -14.20 -4.36 7.28
CA ALA A 36 -13.36 -4.01 8.44
C ALA A 36 -11.89 -3.77 8.07
N GLY A 37 -11.14 -3.06 8.92
CA GLY A 37 -9.68 -2.99 8.80
C GLY A 37 -9.11 -4.41 8.73
N SER A 38 -8.14 -4.67 7.83
CA SER A 38 -7.54 -5.99 7.57
C SER A 38 -8.38 -7.06 6.86
N SER A 39 -9.62 -6.78 6.40
CA SER A 39 -10.49 -7.75 5.70
C SER A 39 -10.02 -8.20 4.30
N GLY A 40 -8.78 -7.88 3.91
CA GLY A 40 -8.22 -8.29 2.61
C GLY A 40 -8.60 -7.43 1.40
N LYS A 41 -9.22 -6.25 1.58
CA LYS A 41 -9.59 -5.34 0.47
C LYS A 41 -8.40 -5.02 -0.44
N THR A 42 -7.27 -4.63 0.14
CA THR A 42 -6.04 -4.35 -0.61
C THR A 42 -5.55 -5.59 -1.37
N THR A 43 -5.68 -6.78 -0.79
CA THR A 43 -5.32 -8.04 -1.44
C THR A 43 -6.23 -8.33 -2.63
N PHE A 44 -7.53 -8.11 -2.48
CA PHE A 44 -8.49 -8.24 -3.59
C PHE A 44 -8.15 -7.28 -4.74
N PHE A 45 -7.88 -6.01 -4.46
CA PHE A 45 -7.46 -5.04 -5.48
C PHE A 45 -6.13 -5.44 -6.16
N LYS A 46 -5.17 -5.98 -5.40
CA LYS A 46 -3.92 -6.52 -5.97
C LYS A 46 -4.18 -7.68 -6.94
N GLN A 47 -5.11 -8.57 -6.61
CA GLN A 47 -5.53 -9.66 -7.50
C GLN A 47 -6.24 -9.12 -8.76
N LEU A 48 -7.14 -8.16 -8.59
CA LEU A 48 -7.82 -7.51 -9.71
C LEU A 48 -6.82 -6.86 -10.69
N LYS A 49 -5.82 -6.15 -10.18
CA LYS A 49 -4.72 -5.59 -10.98
C LYS A 49 -3.90 -6.65 -11.72
N CYS A 50 -3.73 -7.84 -11.12
CA CYS A 50 -3.02 -8.96 -11.73
C CYS A 50 -3.81 -9.65 -12.84
N ILE A 51 -5.14 -9.78 -12.70
CA ILE A 51 -5.99 -10.55 -13.62
C ILE A 51 -6.53 -9.66 -14.75
N HIS A 52 -6.85 -8.40 -14.45
CA HIS A 52 -7.59 -7.49 -15.35
C HIS A 52 -6.87 -6.18 -15.65
N GLY A 53 -5.66 -5.96 -15.12
CA GLY A 53 -4.85 -4.77 -15.40
C GLY A 53 -3.49 -5.13 -16.00
N ASP A 54 -2.62 -4.14 -16.11
CA ASP A 54 -1.26 -4.30 -16.67
C ASP A 54 -0.27 -5.00 -15.71
N GLY A 55 -0.77 -5.65 -14.66
CA GLY A 55 0.06 -6.20 -13.59
C GLY A 55 0.83 -5.10 -12.83
N PHE A 56 1.99 -5.45 -12.27
CA PHE A 56 2.79 -4.54 -11.44
C PHE A 56 4.01 -4.00 -12.18
N SER A 57 4.09 -2.67 -12.27
CA SER A 57 5.22 -1.98 -12.87
C SER A 57 6.51 -2.19 -12.05
N PRO A 58 7.70 -1.95 -12.63
CA PRO A 58 8.96 -1.98 -11.88
C PRO A 58 8.95 -1.05 -10.65
N LYS A 59 8.31 0.12 -10.78
CA LYS A 59 8.12 1.07 -9.68
C LYS A 59 7.23 0.47 -8.58
N ASP A 60 6.08 -0.10 -8.94
CA ASP A 60 5.19 -0.78 -7.98
C ASP A 60 5.95 -1.87 -7.19
N LYS A 61 6.75 -2.69 -7.89
CA LYS A 61 7.54 -3.76 -7.26
C LYS A 61 8.58 -3.21 -6.29
N SER A 62 9.23 -2.10 -6.64
CA SER A 62 10.18 -1.41 -5.75
C SER A 62 9.48 -0.89 -4.49
N ASP A 63 8.31 -0.26 -4.65
CA ASP A 63 7.52 0.26 -3.52
C ASP A 63 7.02 -0.89 -2.63
N TYR A 64 6.54 -1.99 -3.22
CA TYR A 64 6.15 -3.17 -2.46
C TYR A 64 7.31 -3.85 -1.75
N ARG A 65 8.51 -3.86 -2.34
CA ARG A 65 9.69 -4.39 -1.67
C ARG A 65 9.96 -3.63 -0.37
N ALA A 66 9.98 -2.31 -0.42
CA ALA A 66 10.16 -1.49 0.77
C ALA A 66 9.06 -1.73 1.82
N GLN A 67 7.81 -1.89 1.38
CA GLN A 67 6.69 -2.24 2.27
C GLN A 67 6.85 -3.61 2.92
N ILE A 68 7.24 -4.64 2.15
CA ILE A 68 7.46 -6.00 2.65
C ILE A 68 8.58 -6.00 3.69
N GLU A 69 9.69 -5.32 3.41
CA GLU A 69 10.82 -5.22 4.34
C GLU A 69 10.42 -4.53 5.65
N SER A 70 9.67 -3.43 5.57
CA SER A 70 9.13 -2.75 6.75
C SER A 70 8.16 -3.63 7.53
N GLN A 71 7.28 -4.35 6.85
CA GLN A 71 6.31 -5.24 7.48
C GLN A 71 7.00 -6.40 8.20
N ILE A 72 8.04 -7.01 7.62
CA ILE A 72 8.81 -8.08 8.27
C ILE A 72 9.40 -7.60 9.61
N ILE A 73 10.02 -6.42 9.62
CA ILE A 73 10.58 -5.82 10.83
C ILE A 73 9.49 -5.58 11.88
N GLU A 74 8.36 -5.01 11.47
CA GLU A 74 7.23 -4.74 12.36
C GLU A 74 6.67 -6.04 12.98
N GLN A 75 6.52 -7.10 12.17
CA GLN A 75 6.05 -8.40 12.69
C GLN A 75 7.07 -9.03 13.65
N MET A 76 8.36 -8.96 13.35
CA MET A 76 9.41 -9.44 14.26
C MET A 76 9.38 -8.70 15.60
N GLN A 77 9.20 -7.38 15.59
CA GLN A 77 9.05 -6.57 16.81
C GLN A 77 7.81 -7.00 17.61
N LYS A 78 6.66 -7.19 16.95
CA LYS A 78 5.43 -7.70 17.60
C LYS A 78 5.65 -9.06 18.24
N LEU A 79 6.31 -9.99 17.54
CA LEU A 79 6.63 -11.32 18.06
C LEU A 79 7.56 -11.23 19.29
N ILE A 80 8.57 -10.35 19.27
CA ILE A 80 9.44 -10.13 20.42
C ILE A 80 8.63 -9.60 21.61
N SER A 81 7.78 -8.60 21.41
CA SER A 81 6.93 -8.05 22.49
C SER A 81 6.04 -9.13 23.09
N ARG A 82 5.33 -9.90 22.27
CA ARG A 82 4.49 -11.01 22.73
C ARG A 82 5.27 -12.11 23.43
N SER A 83 6.47 -12.43 22.95
CA SER A 83 7.32 -13.43 23.60
C SER A 83 7.76 -13.01 25.01
N ARG A 84 7.88 -11.71 25.29
CA ARG A 84 8.19 -11.21 26.64
C ARG A 84 7.00 -11.33 27.58
N GLU A 85 5.80 -10.95 27.11
CA GLU A 85 4.55 -11.12 27.87
C GLU A 85 4.36 -12.58 28.28
N ILE A 86 4.53 -13.51 27.33
CA ILE A 86 4.41 -14.96 27.60
C ILE A 86 5.49 -15.45 28.57
N GLN A 87 6.71 -14.90 28.51
CA GLN A 87 7.79 -15.28 29.43
C GLN A 87 7.51 -14.82 30.87
N GLU A 88 6.83 -13.70 31.05
CA GLU A 88 6.39 -13.23 32.38
C GLU A 88 5.30 -14.14 32.96
N GLU A 89 4.40 -14.66 32.12
CA GLU A 89 3.35 -15.61 32.51
C GLU A 89 3.88 -17.03 32.77
N PHE A 90 4.87 -17.47 31.98
CA PHE A 90 5.47 -18.81 32.06
C PHE A 90 7.01 -18.73 32.14
N PRO A 91 7.58 -18.49 33.33
CA PRO A 91 9.01 -18.29 33.50
C PRO A 91 9.84 -19.52 33.09
N GLY A 92 10.84 -19.29 32.23
CA GLY A 92 11.85 -20.30 31.88
C GLY A 92 11.52 -21.18 30.67
N GLU A 93 10.24 -21.33 30.32
CA GLU A 93 9.81 -22.22 29.23
C GLU A 93 10.11 -21.64 27.84
N TYR A 94 10.08 -20.31 27.71
CA TYR A 94 10.22 -19.60 26.41
C TYR A 94 11.44 -18.69 26.30
N LYS A 95 12.41 -18.79 27.22
CA LYS A 95 13.60 -17.90 27.23
C LYS A 95 14.39 -17.93 25.92
N HIS A 96 14.49 -19.11 25.29
CA HIS A 96 15.18 -19.27 24.01
C HIS A 96 14.46 -18.56 22.85
N LEU A 97 13.13 -18.46 22.90
CA LEU A 97 12.31 -17.84 21.87
C LEU A 97 12.60 -16.34 21.75
N CYS A 98 12.60 -15.62 22.87
CA CYS A 98 12.85 -14.17 22.87
C CYS A 98 14.28 -13.82 22.39
N VAL A 99 15.29 -14.63 22.77
CA VAL A 99 16.68 -14.43 22.32
C VAL A 99 16.80 -14.69 20.82
N THR A 100 16.19 -15.77 20.33
CA THR A 100 16.22 -16.16 18.91
C THR A 100 15.56 -15.09 18.03
N LEU A 101 14.40 -14.58 18.42
CA LEU A 101 13.71 -13.51 17.69
C LEU A 101 14.51 -12.20 17.65
N ARG A 102 15.19 -11.83 18.75
CA ARG A 102 16.07 -10.66 18.77
C ARG A 102 17.27 -10.83 17.83
N ASN A 103 17.91 -11.99 17.84
CA ASN A 103 19.03 -12.29 16.95
C ASN A 103 18.62 -12.23 15.48
N MET A 104 17.44 -12.77 15.13
CA MET A 104 16.89 -12.65 13.77
C MET A 104 16.66 -11.19 13.37
N LEU A 105 16.10 -10.37 14.27
CA LEU A 105 15.87 -8.96 14.00
C LEU A 105 17.19 -8.20 13.78
N SER A 106 18.20 -8.44 14.63
CA SER A 106 19.53 -7.86 14.48
C SER A 106 20.21 -8.28 13.17
N PHE A 107 20.08 -9.55 12.78
CA PHE A 107 20.57 -10.06 11.50
C PHE A 107 19.86 -9.39 10.31
N PHE A 108 18.55 -9.19 10.41
CA PHE A 108 17.78 -8.51 9.37
C PHE A 108 18.21 -7.05 9.20
N TYR A 109 18.45 -6.33 10.31
CA TYR A 109 19.04 -4.99 10.26
C TYR A 109 20.46 -4.98 9.69
N PHE A 110 21.26 -6.01 9.97
CA PHE A 110 22.62 -6.14 9.43
C PHE A 110 22.62 -6.33 7.91
N ILE A 111 21.77 -7.21 7.37
CA ILE A 111 21.63 -7.41 5.91
C ILE A 111 21.15 -6.13 5.21
N LYS A 112 20.37 -5.32 5.90
CA LYS A 112 19.79 -4.09 5.38
C LYS A 112 20.76 -2.91 5.32
N ARG A 113 21.93 -3.02 5.95
CA ARG A 113 22.94 -1.97 6.02
C ARG A 113 23.92 -2.10 4.86
#